data_AF-A0A6A5UIH1-F1
#
_entry.id   AF-A0A6A5UIH1-F1
#
_cell.length_a   1.000
_cell.length_b   1.000
_cell.length_c   1.000
_cell.angle_alpha   90.00
_cell.angle_beta   90.00
_cell.angle_gamma   90.00
#
_symmetry.space_group_name_H-M   'P 1'
#
loop_
_entity.id
_entity.type
_entity.pdbx_description
1 polymer ?
#
loop_
_entity_poly.entity_id
_entity_poly.type
_entity_poly.pdbx_seq_one_letter_code
_entity_poly.pdbx_strand_id
1 'polypeptide(L)'
;MPFVQDEDEIIRVGEEIGMRNVPPSWGPEEYKDIESINFFKKYAEMYPNDPEQQAYAKKVMQRKARDSARTPVQWNDSTHADFTSSNSKPWMRLNDDYKDVNVATQVSGPNASNSVHAF
;
A
#
# COMPACT_ATOMS: atom_id res chain seq x y z
N MET A 1 17.17 13.77 -20.25
CA MET A 1 16.51 12.77 -21.12
C MET A 1 15.06 12.73 -20.71
N PRO A 2 14.10 13.23 -21.50
CA PRO A 2 12.70 13.02 -21.17
C PRO A 2 12.35 11.55 -21.44
N PHE A 3 11.66 10.93 -20.49
CA PHE A 3 11.07 9.61 -20.65
C PHE A 3 9.88 9.79 -21.60
N VAL A 4 10.04 9.45 -22.87
CA VAL A 4 8.94 9.44 -23.84
C VAL A 4 8.59 7.98 -24.07
N GLN A 5 7.48 7.54 -23.49
CA GLN A 5 6.82 6.29 -23.89
C GLN A 5 5.71 6.66 -24.88
N ASP A 6 5.75 6.09 -26.07
CA ASP A 6 4.78 6.28 -27.18
C ASP A 6 3.45 5.52 -26.93
N GLU A 7 2.92 5.60 -25.71
CA GLU A 7 1.73 4.87 -25.27
C GLU A 7 0.93 5.72 -24.28
N ASP A 8 -0.41 5.56 -24.26
CA ASP A 8 -1.29 6.33 -23.38
C ASP A 8 -0.86 6.14 -21.91
N GLU A 9 -0.47 7.23 -21.25
CA GLU A 9 0.03 7.19 -19.87
C GLU A 9 -1.12 6.91 -18.89
N ILE A 10 -0.98 5.86 -18.09
CA ILE A 10 -1.94 5.48 -17.06
C ILE A 10 -1.27 5.62 -15.69
N ILE A 11 -1.67 6.64 -14.92
CA ILE A 11 -1.24 6.85 -13.54
C ILE A 11 -2.24 6.17 -12.59
N ARG A 12 -1.75 5.34 -11.65
CA ARG A 12 -2.60 4.75 -10.61
C ARG A 12 -2.73 5.69 -9.41
N VAL A 13 -3.89 5.68 -8.77
CA VAL A 13 -4.13 6.49 -7.55
C VAL A 13 -3.11 6.12 -6.46
N GLY A 14 -2.37 7.11 -5.97
CA GLY A 14 -1.30 6.96 -4.99
C GLY A 14 0.10 6.84 -5.61
N GLU A 15 0.20 6.53 -6.90
CA GLU A 15 1.47 6.49 -7.63
C GLU A 15 2.09 7.88 -7.69
N GLU A 16 1.27 8.92 -7.86
CA GLU A 16 1.69 10.32 -7.94
C GLU A 16 2.32 10.87 -6.66
N ILE A 17 2.03 10.23 -5.52
CA ILE A 17 2.64 10.54 -4.22
C ILE A 17 3.63 9.46 -3.77
N GLY A 18 3.95 8.48 -4.62
CA GLY A 18 4.89 7.42 -4.27
C GLY A 18 4.42 6.54 -3.10
N MET A 19 3.12 6.24 -3.02
CA MET A 19 2.58 5.30 -2.03
C MET A 19 3.31 3.97 -2.12
N ARG A 20 3.69 3.43 -0.96
CA ARG A 20 4.48 2.20 -0.85
C ARG A 20 3.57 0.99 -0.68
N ASN A 21 4.13 -0.18 -0.98
CA ASN A 21 3.49 -1.46 -0.63
C ASN A 21 3.18 -1.54 0.87
N VAL A 22 2.21 -2.38 1.22
CA VAL A 22 1.92 -2.71 2.62
C VAL A 22 3.18 -3.18 3.36
N PRO A 23 3.37 -2.82 4.63
CA PRO A 23 4.60 -3.10 5.34
C PRO A 23 4.72 -4.59 5.69
N PRO A 24 5.95 -5.13 5.82
CA PRO A 24 6.16 -6.54 6.20
C PRO A 24 5.62 -6.92 7.59
N SER A 25 5.28 -5.92 8.42
CA SER A 25 4.67 -6.09 9.73
C SER A 25 3.21 -6.52 9.65
N TRP A 26 2.53 -6.34 8.51
CA TRP A 26 1.13 -6.74 8.37
C TRP A 26 0.97 -8.26 8.39
N GLY A 27 0.04 -8.71 9.22
CA GLY A 27 -0.41 -10.09 9.21
C GLY A 27 -1.37 -10.37 8.04
N PRO A 28 -1.57 -11.65 7.70
CA PRO A 28 -2.48 -12.08 6.63
C PRO A 28 -3.94 -11.61 6.82
N GLU A 29 -4.35 -11.31 8.05
CA GLU A 29 -5.69 -10.81 8.42
C GLU A 29 -6.00 -9.39 7.94
N GLU A 30 -4.97 -8.60 7.64
CA GLU A 30 -5.10 -7.23 7.15
C GLU A 30 -5.43 -7.19 5.65
N TYR A 31 -5.10 -8.26 4.93
CA TYR A 31 -5.42 -8.42 3.51
C TYR A 31 -6.91 -8.71 3.34
N LYS A 32 -7.55 -8.00 2.40
CA LYS A 32 -8.98 -8.13 2.11
C LYS A 32 -9.24 -8.80 0.78
N ASP A 33 -8.23 -8.85 -0.09
CA ASP A 33 -8.36 -9.51 -1.38
C ASP A 33 -8.58 -11.01 -1.24
N ILE A 34 -9.57 -11.51 -1.99
CA ILE A 34 -9.95 -12.93 -1.93
C ILE A 34 -8.81 -13.84 -2.40
N GLU A 35 -7.98 -13.38 -3.34
CA GLU A 35 -6.82 -14.11 -3.82
C GLU A 35 -5.74 -14.21 -2.74
N SER A 36 -5.43 -13.10 -2.06
CA SER A 36 -4.52 -13.06 -0.91
C SER A 36 -4.97 -14.03 0.20
N ILE A 37 -6.25 -14.01 0.55
CA ILE A 37 -6.84 -14.90 1.57
C ILE A 37 -6.75 -16.36 1.13
N ASN A 38 -7.17 -16.68 -0.09
CA ASN A 38 -7.17 -18.05 -0.61
C ASN A 38 -5.75 -18.59 -0.78
N PHE A 39 -4.81 -17.75 -1.22
CA PHE A 39 -3.41 -18.10 -1.32
C PHE A 39 -2.86 -18.51 0.05
N PHE A 40 -3.05 -17.67 1.08
CA PHE A 40 -2.55 -17.95 2.41
C PHE A 40 -3.17 -19.23 3.00
N LYS A 41 -4.49 -19.41 2.84
CA LYS A 41 -5.19 -20.63 3.29
C LYS A 41 -4.65 -21.89 2.63
N LYS A 42 -4.59 -21.92 1.29
CA LYS A 42 -4.05 -23.07 0.54
C LYS A 42 -2.60 -23.36 0.93
N TYR A 43 -1.80 -22.32 1.14
CA TYR A 43 -0.42 -22.47 1.54
C TYR A 43 -0.27 -23.06 2.95
N ALA A 44 -1.12 -22.62 3.90
CA ALA A 44 -1.17 -23.19 5.24
C ALA A 44 -1.65 -24.64 5.29
N GLU A 45 -2.55 -25.03 4.38
CA GLU A 45 -2.99 -26.42 4.23
C GLU A 45 -1.90 -27.32 3.64
N MET A 46 -1.11 -26.82 2.67
CA MET A 46 0.01 -27.57 2.08
C MET A 46 1.19 -27.73 3.04
N TYR A 47 1.44 -26.74 3.90
CA TYR A 47 2.57 -26.72 4.84
C TYR A 47 2.08 -26.49 6.28
N PRO A 48 1.39 -27.47 6.87
CA PRO A 48 0.84 -27.34 8.21
C PRO A 48 1.96 -27.28 9.25
N ASN A 49 1.87 -26.33 10.19
CA ASN A 49 2.84 -26.14 11.28
C ASN A 49 4.28 -25.91 10.84
N ASP A 50 4.50 -25.34 9.65
CA ASP A 50 5.83 -24.98 9.15
C ASP A 50 6.02 -23.44 9.17
N PRO A 51 6.66 -22.89 10.23
CA PRO A 51 6.82 -21.44 10.36
C PRO A 51 7.67 -20.80 9.25
N GLU A 52 8.62 -21.55 8.67
CA GLU A 52 9.48 -21.04 7.60
C GLU A 52 8.66 -20.85 6.33
N GLN A 53 7.85 -21.85 5.99
CA GLN A 53 6.93 -21.78 4.87
C GLN A 53 5.88 -20.68 5.07
N GLN A 54 5.32 -20.54 6.28
CA GLN A 54 4.40 -19.43 6.58
C GLN A 54 5.06 -18.05 6.44
N ALA A 55 6.30 -17.89 6.89
CA ALA A 55 7.06 -16.66 6.72
C ALA A 55 7.33 -16.35 5.23
N TYR A 56 7.64 -17.37 4.44
CA TYR A 56 7.81 -17.23 2.99
C TYR A 56 6.51 -16.80 2.30
N ALA A 57 5.38 -17.42 2.64
CA ALA A 57 4.07 -17.02 2.11
C ALA A 57 3.73 -15.56 2.42
N LYS A 58 3.94 -15.11 3.65
CA LYS A 58 3.77 -13.70 4.04
C LYS A 58 4.65 -12.77 3.20
N LYS A 59 5.92 -13.14 2.98
CA LYS A 59 6.84 -12.36 2.14
C LYS A 59 6.38 -12.28 0.67
N VAL A 60 5.83 -13.37 0.13
CA VAL A 60 5.28 -13.39 -1.23
C VAL A 60 4.05 -12.49 -1.31
N MET A 61 3.12 -12.58 -0.35
CA MET A 61 1.94 -11.72 -0.29
C MET A 61 2.33 -10.25 -0.20
N GLN A 62 3.25 -9.89 0.69
CA GLN A 62 3.71 -8.50 0.84
C GLN A 62 4.23 -7.89 -0.46
N ARG A 63 4.85 -8.69 -1.32
CA ARG A 63 5.42 -8.23 -2.60
C ARG A 63 4.44 -8.21 -3.76
N LYS A 64 3.41 -9.08 -3.75
CA LYS A 64 2.58 -9.35 -4.92
C LYS A 64 1.09 -9.08 -4.72
N ALA A 65 0.64 -8.92 -3.47
CA ALA A 65 -0.77 -8.73 -3.19
C ALA A 65 -1.29 -7.45 -3.81
N ARG A 66 -2.47 -7.54 -4.44
CA ARG A 66 -3.17 -6.40 -5.04
C ARG A 66 -3.64 -5.40 -3.98
N ASP A 67 -3.78 -5.86 -2.74
CA ASP A 67 -4.07 -5.05 -1.56
C ASP A 67 -3.12 -3.84 -1.42
N SER A 68 -1.84 -3.98 -1.81
CA SER A 68 -0.88 -2.86 -1.80
C SER A 68 -1.30 -1.66 -2.63
N ALA A 69 -2.07 -1.88 -3.71
CA ALA A 69 -2.59 -0.80 -4.56
C ALA A 69 -4.01 -0.35 -4.17
N ARG A 70 -4.58 -0.92 -3.10
CA ARG A 70 -5.96 -0.67 -2.66
C ARG A 70 -6.04 -0.07 -1.26
N THR A 71 -4.91 0.11 -0.58
CA THR A 71 -4.89 0.82 0.70
C THR A 71 -5.51 2.22 0.53
N PRO A 72 -6.26 2.72 1.52
CA PRO A 72 -6.83 4.05 1.46
C PRO A 72 -5.79 5.12 1.10
N VAL A 73 -6.21 6.08 0.26
CA VAL A 73 -5.36 7.21 -0.17
C VAL A 73 -4.95 8.06 1.03
N GLN A 74 -3.72 8.57 1.00
CA GLN A 74 -3.10 9.30 2.11
C GLN A 74 -3.14 10.82 1.84
N TRP A 75 -4.22 11.50 2.24
CA TRP A 75 -4.39 12.93 1.94
C TRP A 75 -3.56 13.83 2.85
N ASN A 76 -3.51 13.53 4.15
CA ASN A 76 -2.72 14.28 5.13
C ASN A 76 -2.30 13.40 6.33
N ASP A 77 -1.70 14.01 7.35
CA ASP A 77 -1.22 13.35 8.57
C ASP A 77 -2.28 13.21 9.68
N SER A 78 -3.53 13.61 9.41
CA SER A 78 -4.63 13.50 10.36
C SER A 78 -5.18 12.07 10.47
N THR A 79 -6.11 11.84 11.39
CA THR A 79 -6.74 10.54 11.59
C THR A 79 -7.28 9.97 10.28
N HIS A 80 -6.94 8.70 10.00
CA HIS A 80 -7.29 8.01 8.74
C HIS A 80 -6.80 8.72 7.48
N ALA A 81 -5.72 9.51 7.58
CA ALA A 81 -5.17 10.30 6.49
C ALA A 81 -6.23 11.12 5.72
N ASP A 82 -7.29 11.55 6.44
CA ASP A 82 -8.48 12.22 5.91
C ASP A 82 -9.22 11.45 4.79
N PHE A 83 -9.01 10.14 4.69
CA PHE A 83 -9.75 9.28 3.75
C PHE A 83 -11.22 9.10 4.17
N THR A 84 -11.48 9.09 5.47
CA THR A 84 -12.82 8.97 6.03
C THR A 84 -12.91 9.75 7.33
N SER A 85 -14.13 9.99 7.82
CA SER A 85 -14.33 10.71 9.07
C SER A 85 -13.67 9.99 10.24
N SER A 86 -13.20 10.76 11.23
CA SER A 86 -12.51 10.23 12.42
C SER A 86 -13.35 9.25 13.25
N ASN A 87 -14.68 9.26 13.07
CA ASN A 87 -15.62 8.36 13.75
C ASN A 87 -15.97 7.10 12.93
N SER A 88 -15.43 6.97 11.73
CA SER A 88 -15.66 5.83 10.83
C SER A 88 -14.46 4.92 10.78
N LYS A 89 -14.68 3.61 10.62
CA LYS A 89 -13.60 2.65 10.40
C LYS A 89 -13.37 2.49 8.88
N PRO A 90 -12.17 2.79 8.36
CA PRO A 90 -11.81 2.47 6.99
C PRO A 90 -12.05 0.98 6.69
N TRP A 91 -12.51 0.67 5.47
CA TRP A 91 -12.79 -0.70 5.05
C TRP A 91 -11.52 -1.59 5.04
N MET A 92 -10.36 -0.95 4.90
CA MET A 92 -9.03 -1.56 4.93
C MET A 92 -8.09 -0.67 5.76
N ARG A 93 -7.10 -1.30 6.38
CA ARG A 93 -6.06 -0.60 7.15
C ARG A 93 -5.28 0.38 6.25
N LEU A 94 -4.88 1.52 6.82
CA LEU A 94 -3.99 2.49 6.17
C LEU A 94 -2.54 2.04 6.27
N ASN A 95 -1.71 2.42 5.30
CA ASN A 95 -0.27 2.21 5.44
C ASN A 95 0.25 3.03 6.63
N ASP A 96 1.21 2.50 7.38
CA ASP A 96 1.65 3.09 8.64
C ASP A 96 2.45 4.39 8.42
N ASP A 97 2.89 4.65 7.18
CA ASP A 97 3.69 5.81 6.78
C ASP A 97 2.88 7.01 6.26
N TYR A 98 1.55 7.01 6.39
CA TYR A 98 0.69 8.13 5.93
C TYR A 98 1.03 9.49 6.54
N LYS A 99 1.69 9.53 7.70
CA LYS A 99 2.15 10.77 8.33
C LYS A 99 3.33 11.41 7.59
N ASP A 100 4.12 10.59 6.90
CA ASP A 100 5.32 11.01 6.18
C ASP A 100 5.08 11.09 4.66
N VAL A 101 4.27 10.18 4.12
CA VAL A 101 3.91 10.09 2.69
C VAL A 101 2.44 10.43 2.51
N ASN A 102 2.13 11.70 2.25
CA ASN A 102 0.77 12.13 1.96
C ASN A 102 0.74 13.35 1.02
N VAL A 103 -0.43 13.60 0.44
CA VAL A 103 -0.64 14.71 -0.50
C VAL A 103 -0.27 16.06 0.12
N ALA A 104 -0.74 16.36 1.34
CA ALA A 104 -0.49 17.63 1.99
C ALA A 104 1.01 17.92 2.17
N THR A 105 1.80 16.93 2.59
CA THR A 105 3.26 17.04 2.75
C THR A 105 3.95 17.30 1.40
N GLN A 106 3.48 16.68 0.31
CA GLN A 106 4.07 16.89 -1.01
C GLN A 106 3.69 18.23 -1.65
N VAL A 107 2.50 18.75 -1.36
CA VAL A 107 2.04 20.05 -1.88
C VAL A 107 2.61 21.24 -1.10
N SER A 108 2.85 21.09 0.21
CA SER A 108 3.24 22.20 1.10
C SER A 108 4.72 22.26 1.49
N GLY A 109 5.53 21.25 1.13
CA GLY A 109 6.92 21.15 1.56
C GLY A 109 7.86 22.16 0.87
N PRO A 110 8.88 22.72 1.59
CA PRO A 110 9.93 23.56 0.99
C PRO A 110 10.83 22.80 -0.01
N ASN A 111 10.74 21.46 -0.02
CA ASN A 111 11.31 20.57 -1.02
C ASN A 111 10.17 19.86 -1.74
N ALA A 112 9.60 20.48 -2.77
CA ALA A 112 8.76 19.78 -3.75
C ALA A 112 9.49 18.55 -4.35
N SER A 113 10.83 18.45 -4.21
CA SER A 113 11.68 17.35 -4.71
C SER A 113 11.41 15.95 -4.14
N ASN A 114 10.51 15.79 -3.16
CA ASN A 114 10.06 14.47 -2.69
C ASN A 114 8.77 14.00 -3.39
N SER A 115 8.17 14.84 -4.25
CA SER A 115 7.19 14.38 -5.21
C SER A 115 7.89 13.53 -6.25
N VAL A 116 7.35 12.36 -6.55
CA VAL A 116 7.86 11.49 -7.63
C VAL A 116 7.73 12.14 -9.02
N HIS A 117 7.01 13.26 -9.13
CA HIS A 117 6.85 14.07 -10.34
C HIS A 117 7.43 15.48 -10.23
N ALA A 118 8.19 15.80 -9.18
CA ALA A 118 8.90 17.08 -9.15
C ALA A 118 10.11 17.04 -10.10
N PHE A 119 9.89 17.58 -11.30
CA PHE A 119 10.94 17.97 -12.23
C PHE A 119 11.48 19.36 -11.91
#